data_AF-A0A0F9TH15-F1
#
_entry.id   AF-A0A0F9TH15-F1
#
_cell.length_a   1.000
_cell.length_b   1.000
_cell.length_c   1.000
_cell.angle_alpha   90.00
_cell.angle_beta   90.00
_cell.angle_gamma   90.00
#
_symmetry.space_group_name_H-M   'P 1'
#
loop_
_entity.id
_entity.type
_entity.pdbx_description
1 polymer ?
#
loop_
_entity_poly.entity_id
_entity_poly.type
_entity_poly.pdbx_seq_one_letter_code
_entity_poly.pdbx_strand_id
1 'polypeptide(L)' 'MLTVKEMLTVKEKSGLRKIVDAPPIPCQHPEHKFPGMIVLEPGTYEHECPQCGAKQIVKVPRVWL' A
#
# COMPACT_ATOMS: atom_id res chain seq x y z
N MET A 1 26.65 -8.24 8.65
CA MET A 1 26.23 -6.84 8.84
C MET A 1 25.99 -6.25 7.46
N LEU A 2 24.72 -6.06 7.10
CA LEU A 2 24.30 -5.73 5.73
C LEU A 2 24.67 -4.27 5.41
N THR A 3 25.34 -4.09 4.27
CA THR A 3 25.91 -2.82 3.80
C THR A 3 24.86 -1.98 3.07
N VAL A 4 25.08 -0.66 3.02
CA VAL A 4 24.22 0.41 2.45
C VAL A 4 24.06 0.30 0.91
N LYS A 5 23.87 -0.91 0.38
CA LYS A 5 23.97 -1.22 -1.06
C LYS A 5 22.62 -1.36 -1.76
N GLU A 6 21.51 -1.13 -1.07
CA GLU A 6 20.16 -1.47 -1.57
C GLU A 6 19.23 -0.27 -1.85
N MET A 7 19.70 0.98 -1.83
CA MET A 7 18.79 2.14 -1.92
C MET A 7 18.77 2.94 -3.23
N LEU A 8 19.59 2.67 -4.25
CA LEU A 8 19.60 3.52 -5.47
C LEU A 8 19.89 2.77 -6.79
N THR A 9 19.23 1.64 -7.02
CA THR A 9 19.27 0.95 -8.32
C THR A 9 17.91 0.88 -9.00
N VAL A 10 17.23 2.02 -9.09
CA VAL A 10 16.34 2.27 -10.24
C VAL A 10 17.25 2.59 -11.43
N LYS A 11 17.84 1.55 -12.00
CA LYS A 11 18.63 1.65 -13.23
C LYS A 11 17.62 1.99 -14.34
N GLU A 12 17.50 3.28 -14.66
CA GLU A 12 16.70 3.78 -15.77
C GLU A 12 17.08 3.03 -17.05
N LYS A 13 16.24 2.05 -17.43
CA LYS A 13 16.22 1.53 -18.80
C LYS A 13 15.38 2.51 -19.61
N SER A 14 16.04 3.52 -20.18
CA SER A 14 15.49 4.49 -21.12
C SER A 14 15.17 3.84 -22.48
N GLY A 15 14.25 2.88 -22.47
CA GLY A 15 13.65 2.29 -23.65
C GLY A 15 12.13 2.44 -23.56
N LEU A 16 11.49 2.85 -24.66
CA LEU A 16 10.03 2.85 -24.78
C LEU A 16 9.53 1.43 -24.54
N ARG A 17 9.00 1.15 -23.35
CA ARG A 17 8.36 -0.13 -23.05
C ARG A 17 7.03 -0.18 -23.81
N LYS A 18 6.74 -1.31 -24.45
CA LYS A 18 5.40 -1.54 -25.00
C LYS A 18 4.40 -1.38 -23.86
N ILE A 19 3.23 -0.81 -24.13
CA ILE A 19 2.17 -0.58 -23.11
C ILE A 19 1.81 -1.87 -22.37
N VAL A 20 2.04 -3.03 -23.00
CA VAL A 20 1.87 -4.38 -22.45
C VAL A 20 2.84 -4.71 -21.30
N ASP A 21 4.04 -4.12 -21.28
CA ASP A 21 5.04 -4.29 -20.21
C ASP A 21 4.81 -3.34 -19.02
N ALA A 22 3.77 -2.50 -19.06
CA ALA A 22 3.40 -1.70 -17.92
C ALA A 22 2.79 -2.60 -16.83
N PRO A 23 3.18 -2.44 -15.56
CA PRO A 23 2.48 -3.12 -14.48
C PRO A 23 0.99 -2.74 -14.52
N PRO A 24 0.09 -3.66 -14.12
CA PRO A 24 -1.33 -3.37 -14.10
C PRO A 24 -1.61 -2.08 -13.32
N ILE A 25 -2.51 -1.25 -13.84
CA ILE A 25 -2.86 0.02 -13.21
C ILE A 25 -3.37 -0.30 -11.78
N PRO A 26 -2.76 0.27 -10.73
CA PRO A 26 -3.21 0.02 -9.37
C PRO A 26 -4.66 0.52 -9.20
N CYS A 27 -5.43 -0.16 -8.35
CA CYS A 27 -6.81 0.23 -8.07
C CYS A 27 -6.84 1.67 -7.52
N GLN A 28 -7.57 2.55 -8.19
CA GLN A 28 -7.71 3.97 -7.82
C GLN A 28 -9.04 4.26 -7.09
N HIS A 29 -9.75 3.23 -6.64
CA HIS A 29 -11.01 3.42 -5.93
C HIS A 29 -10.77 4.25 -4.66
N PRO A 30 -11.61 5.24 -4.33
CA PRO A 30 -11.42 6.06 -3.13
C PRO A 30 -11.39 5.22 -1.85
N GLU A 31 -12.19 4.15 -1.80
CA GLU A 31 -12.21 3.19 -0.69
C GLU A 31 -11.09 2.14 -0.76
N HIS A 32 -10.09 2.31 -1.63
CA HIS A 32 -8.93 1.40 -1.66
C HIS A 32 -8.03 1.56 -0.44
N LYS A 33 -8.06 2.71 0.23
CA LYS A 33 -7.30 2.96 1.46
C LYS A 33 -8.23 2.98 2.66
N PHE A 34 -7.78 2.40 3.77
CA PHE A 34 -8.39 2.57 5.08
C PHE A 34 -8.46 4.06 5.43
N PRO A 35 -9.60 4.57 5.94
CA PRO A 35 -9.71 5.96 6.34
C PRO A 35 -8.68 6.31 7.43
N GLY A 36 -7.79 7.26 7.16
CA GLY A 36 -6.66 7.57 8.06
C GLY A 36 -7.00 8.52 9.22
N MET A 37 -8.12 9.24 9.15
CA MET A 37 -8.53 10.23 10.15
C MET A 37 -9.69 9.75 11.04
N ILE A 38 -9.96 8.44 11.04
CA ILE A 38 -10.99 7.85 11.89
C ILE A 38 -10.42 7.54 13.28
N VAL A 39 -11.18 7.89 14.32
CA VAL A 39 -10.86 7.49 15.69
C VAL A 39 -11.52 6.15 15.94
N LEU A 40 -10.71 5.12 16.13
CA LEU A 40 -11.15 3.76 16.41
C LEU A 40 -10.74 3.36 17.81
N GLU A 41 -11.55 2.50 18.43
CA GLU A 41 -11.20 1.87 19.69
C GLU A 41 -10.02 0.91 19.49
N PRO A 42 -9.26 0.58 20.55
CA PRO A 42 -8.20 -0.40 20.45
C PRO A 42 -8.72 -1.76 20.00
N GLY A 43 -8.20 -2.26 18.88
CA GLY A 43 -8.75 -3.46 18.24
C GLY A 43 -8.08 -3.79 16.90
N THR A 44 -8.60 -4.83 16.23
CA THR A 44 -8.21 -5.19 14.87
C THR A 44 -9.38 -4.91 13.94
N TYR A 45 -9.11 -4.15 12.87
CA TYR A 45 -10.10 -3.76 11.87
C TYR A 45 -9.69 -4.31 10.52
N GLU A 46 -10.67 -4.83 9.79
CA GLU A 46 -10.52 -5.29 8.42
C GLU A 46 -11.28 -4.35 7.50
N HIS A 47 -10.63 -3.94 6.42
CA HIS A 47 -11.23 -3.11 5.37
C HIS A 47 -10.96 -3.75 4.02
N GLU A 48 -12.01 -3.93 3.25
CA GLU A 48 -11.95 -4.54 1.92
C GLU A 48 -12.37 -3.51 0.88
N CYS A 49 -11.55 -3.35 -0.18
CA CYS A 49 -11.94 -2.52 -1.31
C CYS A 49 -13.05 -3.21 -2.11
N PRO A 50 -14.23 -2.60 -2.29
CA PRO A 50 -15.35 -3.23 -3.01
C PRO A 50 -15.08 -3.46 -4.50
N GLN A 51 -14.08 -2.76 -5.08
CA GLN A 51 -13.76 -2.88 -6.49
C GLN A 51 -12.70 -3.95 -6.81
N CYS A 52 -11.67 -4.08 -5.98
CA CYS A 52 -10.55 -5.00 -6.24
C CYS A 52 -10.39 -6.12 -5.21
N GLY A 53 -11.19 -6.13 -4.14
CA GLY A 53 -11.12 -7.13 -3.07
C GLY A 53 -9.83 -7.05 -2.23
N ALA A 54 -9.05 -5.98 -2.36
CA ALA A 54 -7.85 -5.80 -1.56
C ALA A 54 -8.24 -5.60 -0.09
N LYS A 55 -7.67 -6.44 0.79
CA LYS A 55 -7.91 -6.40 2.24
C LYS A 55 -6.78 -5.66 2.95
N GLN A 56 -7.15 -4.78 3.87
CA GLN A 56 -6.24 -4.07 4.76
C GLN A 56 -6.62 -4.39 6.20
N ILE A 57 -5.63 -4.85 6.96
CA ILE A 57 -5.79 -5.17 8.38
C ILE A 57 -5.08 -4.08 9.17
N VAL A 58 -5.84 -3.30 9.93
CA VAL A 58 -5.32 -2.23 10.78
C VAL A 58 -5.44 -2.66 12.23
N LYS A 59 -4.30 -2.67 12.95
CA LYS A 59 -4.26 -2.92 14.39
C LYS A 59 -4.12 -1.60 15.12
N VAL A 60 -5.12 -1.22 15.89
CA VAL A 60 -5.13 -0.02 16.72
C VAL A 60 -4.64 -0.41 18.12
N PRO A 61 -3.41 -0.01 18.51
CA PRO A 61 -2.87 -0.37 19.81
C PRO A 61 -3.62 0.36 20.93
N ARG A 62 -3.79 -0.30 22.08
CA ARG A 62 -4.26 0.35 23.29
C ARG A 62 -3.10 1.16 23.88
N VAL A 63 -3.11 2.48 23.66
CA VAL A 63 -2.19 3.40 24.34
C VAL A 63 -2.82 3.85 25.64
N TRP A 64 -2.08 3.70 26.75
CA TRP A 64 -2.42 4.31 28.03
C TRP A 64 -1.74 5.68 28.04
N LEU A 65 -2.52 6.75 28.16
CA LEU A 65 -2.02 8.12 28.36
C LEU A 65 -1.62 8.34 29.82
#